data_AF-A0A438C499-F1
#
_entry.id   AF-A0A438C499-F1
#
_cell.length_a   1.000
_cell.length_b   1.000
_cell.length_c   1.000
_cell.angle_alpha   90.00
_cell.angle_beta   90.00
_cell.angle_gamma   90.00
#
_symmetry.space_group_name_H-M   'P 1'
#
loop_
_entity.id
_entity.type
_entity.pdbx_description
1 polymer ?
#
loop_
_entity_poly.entity_id
_entity_poly.type
_entity_poly.pdbx_seq_one_letter_code
_entity_poly.pdbx_strand_id
1 'polypeptide(L)'
;MIYWGHGIYGVESASIFYFGKHPSLLCLGESALLAGIIPAPELRSPFRDCSRGKTFQARVLKRMVEFGFLDVETALLAVKQSLQPRINCPEYSDGILLQLSLPNKGLYWASKGKQGHVQLPIMEIWDWEKESKVWEVMEEMENWACRLSELKNNNFRLKLNGR
;
A
#
# COMPACT_ATOMS: atom_id res chain seq x y z
N MET A 1 -11.67 -11.33 -16.26
CA MET A 1 -10.74 -10.21 -15.94
C MET A 1 -11.06 -9.74 -14.54
N ILE A 2 -10.06 -9.33 -13.76
CA ILE A 2 -10.25 -8.86 -12.37
C ILE A 2 -10.37 -7.33 -12.39
N TYR A 3 -11.31 -6.78 -11.62
CA TYR A 3 -11.50 -5.33 -11.43
C TYR A 3 -10.65 -4.82 -10.28
N TRP A 4 -9.96 -3.71 -10.51
CA TRP A 4 -8.97 -3.13 -9.59
C TRP A 4 -9.36 -1.77 -9.04
N GLY A 5 -10.54 -1.25 -9.42
CA GLY A 5 -10.99 0.10 -9.05
C GLY A 5 -10.78 1.10 -10.19
N HIS A 6 -11.45 2.25 -10.12
CA HIS A 6 -11.20 3.40 -11.01
C HIS A 6 -11.33 3.05 -12.52
N GLY A 7 -12.22 2.10 -12.86
CA GLY A 7 -12.40 1.64 -14.25
C GLY A 7 -11.27 0.75 -14.78
N ILE A 8 -10.37 0.27 -13.92
CA ILE A 8 -9.19 -0.49 -14.33
C ILE A 8 -9.45 -1.99 -14.25
N TYR A 9 -9.10 -2.67 -15.33
CA TYR A 9 -9.22 -4.11 -15.47
C TYR A 9 -7.86 -4.71 -15.86
N GLY A 10 -7.49 -5.80 -15.19
CA GLY A 10 -6.24 -6.51 -15.44
C GLY A 10 -5.05 -6.03 -14.61
N VAL A 11 -4.08 -6.93 -14.42
CA VAL A 11 -2.90 -6.71 -13.57
C VAL A 11 -1.92 -5.71 -14.16
N GLU A 12 -1.76 -5.68 -15.49
CA GLU A 12 -0.88 -4.76 -16.18
C GLU A 12 -1.35 -3.31 -16.02
N SER A 13 -2.61 -3.06 -16.35
CA SER A 13 -3.25 -1.76 -16.17
C SER A 13 -3.21 -1.30 -14.71
N ALA A 14 -3.43 -2.21 -13.75
CA ALA A 14 -3.35 -1.89 -12.32
C ALA A 14 -1.93 -1.53 -11.89
N SER A 15 -0.91 -2.29 -12.31
CA SER A 15 0.49 -2.03 -12.01
C SER A 15 0.95 -0.67 -12.54
N ILE A 16 0.55 -0.34 -13.78
CA ILE A 16 0.85 0.95 -14.40
C ILE A 16 0.10 2.08 -13.68
N PHE A 17 -1.16 1.87 -13.31
CA PHE A 17 -1.95 2.89 -12.62
C PHE A 17 -1.43 3.20 -11.22
N TYR A 18 -1.22 2.18 -10.38
CA TYR A 18 -0.83 2.38 -8.98
C TYR A 18 0.66 2.74 -8.82
N PHE A 19 1.55 2.17 -9.64
CA PHE A 19 3.01 2.32 -9.45
C PHE A 19 3.75 2.85 -10.68
N GLY A 20 3.12 2.92 -11.85
CA GLY A 20 3.78 3.33 -13.10
C GLY A 20 4.83 2.34 -13.59
N LYS A 21 4.72 1.06 -13.20
CA LYS A 21 5.68 -0.01 -13.52
C LYS A 21 4.99 -1.14 -14.27
N HIS A 22 5.76 -1.89 -15.05
CA HIS A 22 5.30 -3.17 -15.58
C HIS A 22 5.14 -4.18 -14.42
N PRO A 23 4.16 -5.11 -14.45
CA PRO A 23 3.94 -6.09 -13.37
C PRO A 23 5.19 -6.87 -12.95
N SER A 24 6.06 -7.19 -13.92
CA SER A 24 7.34 -7.91 -13.67
C SER A 24 8.39 -7.10 -12.90
N LEU A 25 8.22 -5.78 -12.81
CA LEU A 25 9.12 -4.86 -12.12
C LEU A 25 8.60 -4.44 -10.73
N LEU A 26 7.44 -4.96 -10.32
CA LEU A 26 6.88 -4.69 -9.02
C LEU A 26 7.71 -5.36 -7.92
N CYS A 27 7.97 -4.64 -6.84
CA CYS A 27 8.54 -5.27 -5.66
C CYS A 27 7.51 -6.18 -4.98
N LEU A 28 7.98 -7.05 -4.09
CA LEU A 28 7.12 -7.92 -3.29
C LEU A 28 6.06 -7.13 -2.50
N GLY A 29 6.46 -6.00 -1.91
CA GLY A 29 5.55 -5.14 -1.17
C GLY A 29 4.47 -4.51 -2.04
N GLU A 30 4.84 -4.00 -3.23
CA GLU A 30 3.91 -3.43 -4.21
C GLU A 30 2.91 -4.49 -4.73
N SER A 31 3.41 -5.69 -5.02
CA SER A 31 2.60 -6.83 -5.45
C SER A 31 1.62 -7.28 -4.36
N ALA A 32 2.07 -7.33 -3.10
CA ALA A 32 1.22 -7.66 -1.97
C ALA A 32 0.15 -6.59 -1.71
N LEU A 33 0.47 -5.31 -1.91
CA LEU A 33 -0.51 -4.22 -1.81
C LEU A 33 -1.59 -4.40 -2.87
N LEU A 34 -1.20 -4.63 -4.13
CA LEU A 34 -2.12 -4.91 -5.22
C LEU A 34 -3.03 -6.11 -4.88
N ALA A 35 -2.47 -7.24 -4.50
CA ALA A 35 -3.25 -8.42 -4.13
C ALA A 35 -4.26 -8.12 -2.99
N GLY A 36 -3.91 -7.22 -2.06
CA GLY A 36 -4.78 -6.79 -0.97
C GLY A 36 -5.98 -5.92 -1.38
N ILE A 37 -5.88 -5.22 -2.52
CA ILE A 37 -6.91 -4.32 -3.05
C ILE A 37 -8.06 -5.09 -3.71
N ILE A 38 -7.76 -6.20 -4.40
CA ILE A 38 -8.72 -7.00 -5.20
C ILE A 38 -10.07 -7.23 -4.51
N PRO A 39 -10.15 -7.61 -3.21
CA PRO A 39 -11.44 -7.94 -2.59
C PRO A 39 -12.35 -6.72 -2.37
N ALA A 40 -11.80 -5.51 -2.31
CA ALA A 40 -12.57 -4.29 -2.12
C ALA A 40 -11.83 -3.08 -2.71
N PRO A 41 -11.78 -2.95 -4.05
CA PRO A 41 -10.88 -2.02 -4.72
C PRO A 41 -11.16 -0.55 -4.37
N GLU A 42 -12.43 -0.17 -4.25
CA GLU A 42 -12.83 1.21 -3.92
C GLU A 42 -12.60 1.59 -2.45
N LEU A 43 -12.55 0.61 -1.54
CA LEU A 43 -12.37 0.83 -0.10
C LEU A 43 -10.92 0.68 0.34
N ARG A 44 -10.16 -0.16 -0.35
CA ARG A 44 -8.76 -0.49 -0.03
C ARG A 44 -7.75 0.23 -0.93
N SER A 45 -8.23 1.07 -1.84
CA SER A 45 -7.37 1.88 -2.68
C SER A 45 -6.45 2.76 -1.81
N PRO A 46 -5.12 2.72 -2.02
CA PRO A 46 -4.19 3.57 -1.30
C PRO A 46 -4.46 5.06 -1.55
N PHE A 47 -5.12 5.43 -2.65
CA PHE A 47 -5.52 6.81 -2.93
C PHE A 47 -6.62 7.31 -1.98
N ARG A 48 -7.44 6.40 -1.46
CA ARG A 48 -8.51 6.73 -0.52
C ARG A 48 -8.03 6.66 0.93
N ASP A 49 -7.34 5.58 1.26
CA ASP A 49 -6.82 5.34 2.61
C ASP A 49 -5.52 4.53 2.55
N CYS A 50 -4.39 5.24 2.61
CA CYS A 50 -3.05 4.64 2.64
C CYS A 50 -2.88 3.66 3.80
N SER A 51 -3.44 3.97 4.97
CA SER A 51 -3.31 3.14 6.18
C SER A 51 -3.99 1.79 5.98
N ARG A 52 -5.23 1.78 5.47
CA ARG A 52 -5.95 0.53 5.14
C ARG A 52 -5.19 -0.28 4.11
N GLY A 53 -4.68 0.35 3.05
CA GLY A 53 -3.84 -0.31 2.06
C GLY A 53 -2.69 -1.08 2.71
N LYS A 54 -1.94 -0.44 3.62
CA LYS A 54 -0.86 -1.05 4.39
C LYS A 54 -1.32 -2.21 5.27
N THR A 55 -2.45 -2.10 5.97
CA THR A 55 -3.01 -3.21 6.75
C THR A 55 -3.29 -4.43 5.88
N PHE A 56 -3.89 -4.23 4.69
CA PHE A 56 -4.18 -5.35 3.79
C PHE A 56 -2.92 -5.91 3.13
N GLN A 57 -1.92 -5.09 2.83
CA GLN A 57 -0.60 -5.54 2.40
C GLN A 57 0.01 -6.49 3.44
N ALA A 58 0.03 -6.09 4.71
CA ALA A 58 0.57 -6.92 5.79
C ALA A 58 -0.19 -8.25 5.93
N ARG A 59 -1.53 -8.25 5.76
CA ARG A 59 -2.33 -9.49 5.77
C ARG A 59 -1.97 -10.44 4.63
N VAL A 60 -1.70 -9.93 3.43
CA VAL A 60 -1.25 -10.75 2.30
C VAL A 60 0.12 -11.36 2.61
N LEU A 61 1.06 -10.56 3.10
CA LEU A 61 2.41 -11.03 3.45
C LEU A 61 2.40 -12.09 4.56
N LYS A 62 1.59 -11.90 5.61
CA LYS A 62 1.38 -12.91 6.67
C LYS A 62 0.91 -14.24 6.08
N ARG A 63 -0.07 -14.21 5.18
CA ARG A 63 -0.54 -15.43 4.49
C ARG A 63 0.53 -16.07 3.63
N MET A 64 1.32 -15.28 2.90
CA MET A 64 2.42 -15.83 2.09
C MET A 64 3.43 -16.60 2.93
N VAL A 65 3.72 -16.13 4.14
CA VAL A 65 4.59 -16.83 5.09
C VAL A 65 3.92 -18.08 5.66
N GLU A 66 2.63 -18.00 6.03
CA GLU A 66 1.87 -19.16 6.53
C GLU A 66 1.82 -20.32 5.53
N PHE A 67 1.72 -20.02 4.24
CA PHE A 67 1.76 -21.01 3.17
C PHE A 67 3.18 -21.41 2.71
N GLY A 68 4.22 -20.82 3.30
CA GLY A 68 5.62 -21.15 3.00
C GLY A 68 6.16 -20.59 1.68
N PHE A 69 5.49 -19.62 1.06
CA PHE A 69 5.98 -18.93 -0.13
C PHE A 69 7.04 -17.86 0.17
N LEU A 70 7.09 -17.40 1.43
CA LEU A 70 7.94 -16.30 1.85
C LEU A 70 8.51 -16.55 3.25
N ASP A 71 9.73 -16.10 3.49
CA ASP A 71 10.31 -16.10 4.84
C ASP A 71 9.80 -14.91 5.69
N VAL A 72 9.76 -15.10 7.01
CA VAL A 72 9.29 -14.08 7.97
C VAL A 72 10.12 -12.80 7.87
N GLU A 73 11.45 -12.91 7.73
CA GLU A 73 12.33 -11.73 7.66
C GLU A 73 12.07 -10.93 6.38
N THR A 74 11.88 -11.64 5.27
CA THR A 74 11.57 -11.00 3.99
C THR A 74 10.21 -10.29 4.04
N ALA A 75 9.22 -10.89 4.72
CA ALA A 75 7.92 -10.27 4.94
C ALA A 75 8.03 -8.98 5.77
N LEU A 76 8.85 -8.98 6.83
CA LEU A 76 9.09 -7.78 7.65
C LEU A 76 9.74 -6.66 6.84
N LEU A 77 10.76 -6.98 6.04
CA LEU A 77 11.40 -6.02 5.15
C LEU A 77 10.41 -5.42 4.15
N ALA A 78 9.54 -6.24 3.55
CA ALA A 78 8.53 -5.80 2.59
C ALA A 78 7.44 -4.90 3.21
N VAL A 79 7.11 -5.09 4.49
CA VAL A 79 6.18 -4.20 5.21
C VAL A 79 6.83 -2.85 5.54
N LYS A 80 8.09 -2.87 5.99
CA LYS A 80 8.87 -1.65 6.32
C LYS A 80 9.18 -0.78 5.11
N GLN A 81 9.19 -1.35 3.91
CA GLN A 81 9.34 -0.58 2.68
C GLN A 81 8.20 0.44 2.55
N SER A 82 8.58 1.71 2.49
CA SER A 82 7.66 2.79 2.16
C SER A 82 7.24 2.64 0.69
N LEU A 83 5.95 2.40 0.47
CA LEU A 83 5.38 2.29 -0.86
C LEU A 83 4.89 3.67 -1.28
N GLN A 84 5.40 4.17 -2.41
CA GLN A 84 4.93 5.44 -2.98
C GLN A 84 4.01 5.12 -4.17
N PRO A 85 2.68 5.02 -3.96
CA PRO A 85 1.75 4.96 -5.08
C PRO A 85 1.85 6.25 -5.90
N ARG A 86 1.76 6.16 -7.23
CA ARG A 86 1.76 7.34 -8.10
C ARG A 86 0.50 8.17 -7.86
N ILE A 87 0.66 9.36 -7.28
CA ILE A 87 -0.45 10.29 -6.96
C ILE A 87 -1.03 10.98 -8.22
N ASN A 88 -0.40 10.82 -9.39
CA ASN A 88 -0.93 11.38 -10.64
C ASN A 88 -1.97 10.42 -11.24
N CYS A 89 -3.21 10.52 -10.76
CA CYS A 89 -4.36 10.00 -11.48
C CYS A 89 -4.56 10.85 -12.75
N PRO A 90 -4.50 10.29 -13.97
CA PRO A 90 -5.24 10.90 -15.07
C PRO A 90 -6.72 10.66 -14.75
N GLU A 91 -7.39 11.66 -14.20
CA GLU A 91 -8.84 11.67 -14.07
C GLU A 91 -9.43 11.44 -15.47
N TYR A 92 -10.07 10.28 -15.69
CA TYR A 92 -10.89 10.08 -16.89
C TYR A 92 -12.21 10.82 -16.70
N SER A 93 -12.17 12.13 -16.98
CA SER A 93 -13.32 12.96 -17.33
C SER A 93 -12.82 14.29 -17.91
N ASP A 94 -12.93 14.39 -19.24
CA ASP A 94 -13.02 15.60 -20.05
C ASP A 94 -12.06 16.77 -19.75
N GLY A 95 -10.90 16.78 -20.39
CA GLY A 95 -10.06 17.98 -20.50
C GLY A 95 -8.62 17.69 -20.93
N ILE A 96 -8.22 18.23 -22.07
CA ILE A 96 -6.86 18.14 -22.64
C ILE A 96 -5.82 18.66 -21.64
N LEU A 97 -4.70 17.94 -21.46
CA LEU A 97 -3.53 18.46 -20.75
C LEU A 97 -2.38 18.66 -21.74
N LEU A 98 -2.21 19.92 -22.17
CA LEU A 98 -1.03 20.40 -22.88
C LEU A 98 0.18 20.34 -21.94
N GLN A 99 1.19 19.58 -22.35
CA GLN A 99 2.42 19.35 -21.61
C GLN A 99 3.32 20.58 -21.73
N LEU A 100 3.23 21.51 -20.78
CA LEU A 100 4.19 22.60 -20.63
C LEU A 100 5.30 22.19 -19.66
N SER A 101 6.49 22.02 -20.24
CA SER A 101 7.76 21.86 -19.53
C SER A 101 8.05 23.12 -18.71
N LEU A 102 8.04 23.03 -17.38
CA LEU A 102 8.70 23.99 -16.48
C LEU A 102 9.31 23.27 -15.27
N PRO A 103 10.46 23.77 -14.76
CA PRO A 103 11.30 23.05 -13.83
C PRO A 103 10.80 23.16 -12.39
N ASN A 104 10.88 22.04 -11.69
CA ASN A 104 11.11 21.95 -10.26
C ASN A 104 10.15 22.78 -9.35
N LYS A 105 8.99 22.21 -9.02
CA LYS A 105 8.31 22.21 -7.69
C LYS A 105 6.89 21.63 -7.79
N GLY A 106 6.40 21.09 -6.68
CA GLY A 106 5.26 20.19 -6.57
C GLY A 106 3.96 20.66 -7.25
N LEU A 107 3.27 19.69 -7.84
CA LEU A 107 2.00 19.84 -8.56
C LEU A 107 0.84 19.80 -7.56
N TYR A 108 0.08 20.90 -7.44
CA TYR A 108 -1.15 20.98 -6.66
C TYR A 108 -2.36 21.03 -7.60
N TRP A 109 -3.48 20.39 -7.22
CA TRP A 109 -4.74 20.47 -7.94
C TRP A 109 -5.55 21.65 -7.41
N ALA A 110 -6.02 22.53 -8.31
CA ALA A 110 -6.90 23.64 -7.97
C ALA A 110 -8.29 23.37 -8.55
N SER A 111 -9.28 23.10 -7.69
CA SER A 111 -10.69 23.07 -8.10
C SER A 111 -11.23 24.50 -8.18
N LYS A 112 -11.66 24.94 -9.37
CA LYS A 112 -12.34 26.23 -9.54
C LYS A 112 -13.81 26.12 -9.10
N GLY A 113 -14.07 26.42 -7.83
CA GLY A 113 -15.37 26.88 -7.35
C GLY A 113 -15.51 28.39 -7.58
N LYS A 114 -16.68 28.85 -8.03
CA LYS A 114 -16.99 30.27 -8.28
C LYS A 114 -16.96 31.08 -6.96
N GLN A 115 -16.31 32.25 -7.05
CA GLN A 115 -16.34 33.46 -6.19
C GLN A 115 -16.53 33.34 -4.67
N GLY A 116 -15.55 33.88 -3.94
CA GLY A 116 -15.74 34.51 -2.62
C GLY A 116 -15.12 33.75 -1.46
N HIS A 117 -14.11 34.36 -0.83
CA HIS A 117 -13.29 33.86 0.30
C HIS A 117 -12.34 32.70 -0.04
N VAL A 118 -11.07 33.05 -0.30
CA VAL A 118 -9.95 32.10 -0.22
C VAL A 118 -9.67 31.86 1.26
N GLN A 119 -10.42 30.94 1.85
CA GLN A 119 -9.97 30.28 3.06
C GLN A 119 -8.87 29.33 2.61
N LEU A 120 -7.62 29.67 2.89
CA LEU A 120 -6.50 28.74 2.76
C LEU A 120 -6.92 27.47 3.52
N PRO A 121 -7.19 26.33 2.86
CA PRO A 121 -7.38 25.10 3.61
C PRO A 121 -6.04 24.85 4.28
N ILE A 122 -6.08 24.68 5.59
CA ILE A 122 -4.97 24.31 6.47
C ILE A 122 -4.14 23.22 5.77
N MET A 123 -3.14 23.67 5.01
CA MET A 123 -2.22 22.84 4.27
C MET A 123 -1.23 22.37 5.33
N GLU A 124 -1.09 21.05 5.45
CA GLU A 124 -0.16 20.38 6.36
C GLU A 124 -0.52 20.42 7.85
N ILE A 125 -1.67 19.87 8.24
CA ILE A 125 -1.65 19.04 9.45
C ILE A 125 -1.21 17.68 8.96
N TRP A 126 0.05 17.34 9.20
CA TRP A 126 0.52 15.97 9.19
C TRP A 126 -0.53 15.11 9.90
N ASP A 127 -1.14 14.20 9.15
CA ASP A 127 -2.23 13.36 9.63
C ASP A 127 -1.60 12.26 10.49
N TRP A 128 -1.12 12.65 11.68
CA TRP A 128 -0.42 11.80 12.65
C TRP A 128 -1.21 10.52 12.95
N GLU A 129 -2.54 10.55 12.86
CA GLU A 129 -3.38 9.37 12.96
C GLU A 129 -3.12 8.32 11.86
N LYS A 130 -2.87 8.78 10.61
CA LYS A 130 -2.54 7.88 9.49
C LYS A 130 -1.16 7.28 9.66
N GLU A 131 -0.20 8.09 10.11
CA GLU A 131 1.15 7.62 10.40
C GLU A 131 1.14 6.63 11.57
N SER A 132 0.44 6.93 12.66
CA SER A 132 0.25 6.03 13.81
C SER A 132 -0.32 4.68 13.39
N LYS A 133 -1.33 4.64 12.52
CA LYS A 133 -1.90 3.36 12.04
C LYS A 133 -0.92 2.57 11.17
N VAL A 134 -0.06 3.23 10.41
CA VAL A 134 0.99 2.54 9.64
C VAL A 134 2.04 1.96 10.59
N TRP A 135 2.42 2.69 11.64
CA TRP A 135 3.29 2.20 12.71
C TRP A 135 2.68 1.02 13.46
N GLU A 136 1.40 1.08 13.82
CA GLU A 136 0.67 0.00 14.46
C GLU A 136 0.71 -1.29 13.62
N VAL A 137 0.51 -1.19 12.31
CA VAL A 137 0.61 -2.35 11.40
C VAL A 137 2.04 -2.94 11.38
N MET A 138 3.07 -2.10 11.46
CA MET A 138 4.46 -2.55 11.53
C MET A 138 4.75 -3.27 12.84
N GLU A 139 4.34 -2.69 13.97
CA GLU A 139 4.50 -3.28 15.30
C GLU A 139 3.74 -4.60 15.41
N GLU A 140 2.51 -4.67 14.90
CA GLU A 140 1.74 -5.92 14.84
C GLU A 140 2.44 -7.00 14.00
N MET A 141 3.13 -6.61 12.93
CA MET A 141 3.89 -7.52 12.09
C MET A 141 5.12 -8.07 12.84
N GLU A 142 5.83 -7.21 13.57
CA GLU A 142 6.99 -7.59 14.39
C GLU A 142 6.58 -8.48 15.56
N ASN A 143 5.52 -8.13 16.27
CA ASN A 143 4.97 -8.94 17.35
C ASN A 143 4.51 -10.32 16.86
N TRP A 144 3.89 -10.38 15.68
CA TRP A 144 3.53 -11.65 15.05
C TRP A 144 4.76 -12.49 14.70
N ALA A 145 5.83 -11.88 14.18
CA ALA A 145 7.08 -12.56 13.88
C ALA A 145 7.76 -13.13 15.15
N CYS A 146 7.77 -12.37 16.25
CA CYS A 146 8.27 -12.84 17.54
C CYS A 146 7.47 -14.05 18.05
N ARG A 147 6.13 -14.00 18.01
CA ARG A 147 5.31 -15.16 18.41
C ARG A 147 5.59 -16.41 17.58
N LEU A 148 5.84 -16.25 16.28
CA LEU A 148 6.21 -17.38 15.42
C LEU A 148 7.56 -17.99 15.81
N SER A 149 8.55 -17.18 16.19
CA SER A 149 9.86 -17.69 16.62
C SER A 149 9.76 -18.43 17.96
N GLU A 150 8.95 -17.91 18.90
CA GLU A 150 8.64 -18.56 20.17
C GLU A 150 7.96 -19.91 19.96
N LEU A 151 6.97 -19.98 19.06
CA LEU A 151 6.29 -21.24 18.72
C LEU A 151 7.25 -22.27 18.12
N LYS A 152 8.16 -21.85 17.24
CA LYS A 152 9.20 -22.74 16.70
C LYS A 152 10.12 -23.27 17.80
N ASN A 153 10.56 -22.40 18.72
CA ASN A 153 11.43 -22.76 19.83
C ASN A 153 10.75 -23.72 20.83
N ASN A 154 9.49 -23.46 21.16
CA ASN A 154 8.70 -24.31 22.06
C ASN A 154 8.46 -25.70 21.45
N ASN A 155 8.08 -25.76 20.17
CA ASN A 155 7.93 -27.02 19.45
C ASN A 155 9.24 -27.84 19.39
N PHE A 156 10.38 -27.16 19.25
CA PHE A 156 11.68 -27.81 19.27
C PHE A 156 12.02 -28.40 20.64
N ARG A 157 11.80 -27.65 21.74
CA ARG A 157 11.99 -28.14 23.12
C ARG A 157 11.13 -29.36 23.44
N LEU A 158 9.86 -29.36 23.02
CA LEU A 158 8.96 -30.49 23.21
C LEU A 158 9.44 -31.76 22.47
N LYS A 159 10.05 -31.62 21.29
CA LYS A 159 10.64 -32.74 20.56
C LYS A 159 11.89 -33.32 21.22
N LEU A 160 12.65 -32.52 21.98
CA LEU A 160 13.86 -32.97 22.68
C LEU A 160 13.55 -33.69 24.00
N ASN A 161 12.51 -33.28 24.71
CA ASN A 161 12.11 -33.87 26.00
C ASN A 161 11.24 -35.13 25.88
N GLY A 162 10.86 -35.53 24.66
CA GLY A 162 9.98 -36.67 24.37
C GLY A 162 10.70 -37.94 23.89
N ARG A 163 11.97 -38.13 24.22
CA ARG A 163 12.74 -39.36 23.93
C ARG A 163 13.29 -39.98 25.21
#